data_AF-A0A0S2S3V6-F1
#
_entry.id   AF-A0A0S2S3V6-F1
#
_cell.length_a   1.000
_cell.length_b   1.000
_cell.length_c   1.000
_cell.angle_alpha   90.00
_cell.angle_beta   90.00
_cell.angle_gamma   90.00
#
_symmetry.space_group_name_H-M   'P 1'
#
loop_
_entity.id
_entity.type
_entity.pdbx_description
1 polymer ?
#
loop_
_entity_poly.entity_id
_entity_poly.type
_entity_poly.pdbx_seq_one_letter_code
_entity_poly.pdbx_strand_id
1 'polypeptide(L)'
;MSVYKSSTGMDENIAAVLCYLFAFLGALAFVLLEKKSRFVLFHALQSIFLFVALMIGHALAGLIPLLGPLLASLLTLAGIALWIVLIIHAGQGKWLKLPWVGDLALHQARQL
;
A
#
# COMPACT_ATOMS: atom_id res chain seq x y z
N MET A 1 10.39 -14.84 9.60
CA MET A 1 11.40 -14.24 8.70
C MET A 1 11.29 -14.93 7.37
N SER A 2 11.25 -14.18 6.26
CA SER A 2 11.08 -14.78 4.93
C SER A 2 12.35 -15.51 4.50
N VAL A 3 12.19 -16.62 3.78
CA VAL A 3 13.29 -17.33 3.12
C VAL A 3 13.84 -16.51 1.94
N TYR A 4 13.02 -15.65 1.34
CA TYR A 4 13.36 -14.84 0.18
C TYR A 4 13.82 -13.43 0.57
N LYS A 5 14.74 -12.90 -0.23
CA LYS A 5 15.32 -11.56 -0.06
C LYS A 5 14.88 -10.61 -1.17
N SER A 6 14.68 -9.36 -0.78
CA SER A 6 14.48 -8.19 -1.64
C SER A 6 15.78 -7.76 -2.35
N SER A 7 15.65 -6.85 -3.32
CA SER A 7 16.80 -6.26 -4.02
C SER A 7 17.69 -5.41 -3.11
N THR A 8 17.13 -4.93 -2.00
CA THR A 8 17.85 -4.19 -0.94
C THR A 8 18.49 -5.13 0.10
N GLY A 9 18.42 -6.46 -0.09
CA GLY A 9 19.03 -7.47 0.80
C GLY A 9 18.23 -7.79 2.08
N MET A 10 17.10 -7.13 2.29
CA MET A 10 16.18 -7.38 3.41
C MET A 10 15.29 -8.58 3.14
N ASP A 11 14.76 -9.21 4.19
CA ASP A 11 13.64 -10.17 4.03
C ASP A 11 12.48 -9.47 3.32
N GLU A 12 11.87 -10.15 2.34
CA GLU A 12 10.81 -9.53 1.54
C GLU A 12 9.58 -9.11 2.37
N ASN A 13 9.27 -9.81 3.47
CA ASN A 13 8.17 -9.44 4.37
C ASN A 13 8.48 -8.16 5.15
N ILE A 14 9.74 -7.92 5.49
CA ILE A 14 10.17 -6.67 6.11
C ILE A 14 10.14 -5.53 5.08
N ALA A 15 10.69 -5.76 3.89
CA ALA A 15 10.64 -4.79 2.80
C ALA A 15 9.20 -4.41 2.41
N ALA A 16 8.29 -5.38 2.36
CA ALA A 16 6.87 -5.14 2.10
C ALA A 16 6.18 -4.32 3.20
N VAL A 17 6.52 -4.54 4.48
CA VAL A 17 6.03 -3.68 5.58
C VAL A 17 6.49 -2.24 5.37
N LEU A 18 7.77 -2.04 5.02
CA LEU A 18 8.33 -0.70 4.78
C LEU A 18 7.65 0.04 3.62
N CYS A 19 7.06 -0.68 2.66
CA CYS A 19 6.27 -0.07 1.58
C CYS A 19 5.04 0.69 2.10
N TYR A 20 4.52 0.34 3.27
CA TYR A 20 3.38 1.02 3.89
C TYR A 20 3.82 2.10 4.90
N LEU A 21 5.11 2.23 5.17
CA LEU A 21 5.65 3.23 6.10
C LEU A 21 6.23 4.43 5.34
N PHE A 22 6.40 5.55 6.04
CA PHE A 22 6.93 6.80 5.49
C PHE A 22 6.09 7.39 4.35
N ALA A 23 4.76 7.44 4.55
CA ALA A 23 3.81 7.88 3.54
C ALA A 23 4.04 7.15 2.19
N PHE A 24 3.96 7.87 1.08
CA PHE A 24 4.24 7.32 -0.26
C PHE A 24 5.74 7.17 -0.58
N LEU A 25 6.65 7.68 0.27
CA LEU A 25 8.09 7.65 -0.03
C LEU A 25 8.66 6.23 0.04
N GLY A 26 8.28 5.45 1.04
CA GLY A 26 8.71 4.05 1.17
C GLY A 26 8.28 3.22 -0.04
N ALA A 27 7.00 3.32 -0.40
CA ALA A 27 6.45 2.63 -1.56
C ALA A 27 7.14 3.03 -2.87
N LEU A 28 7.34 4.33 -3.11
CA LEU A 28 7.99 4.83 -4.33
C LEU A 28 9.44 4.35 -4.45
N ALA A 29 10.19 4.36 -3.34
CA ALA A 29 11.55 3.82 -3.31
C ALA A 29 11.57 2.35 -3.73
N PHE A 30 10.67 1.51 -3.19
CA PHE A 30 10.64 0.10 -3.55
C PHE A 30 10.16 -0.16 -4.97
N VAL A 31 9.23 0.62 -5.53
CA VAL A 31 8.88 0.48 -6.97
C VAL A 31 10.11 0.71 -7.87
N LEU A 32 10.97 1.66 -7.51
CA LEU A 32 12.16 1.99 -8.30
C LEU A 32 13.32 1.00 -8.08
N LEU A 33 13.57 0.64 -6.81
CA LEU A 33 14.74 -0.14 -6.39
C LEU A 33 14.52 -1.66 -6.44
N GLU A 34 13.29 -2.15 -6.27
CA GLU A 34 13.01 -3.57 -6.26
C GLU A 34 12.96 -4.14 -7.68
N LYS A 35 13.72 -5.21 -7.93
CA LYS A 35 13.80 -5.95 -9.20
C LYS A 35 13.65 -7.47 -9.04
N LYS A 36 13.69 -7.99 -7.81
CA LYS A 36 13.76 -9.44 -7.54
C LYS A 36 12.46 -9.97 -6.95
N SER A 37 11.90 -9.30 -5.94
CA SER A 37 10.72 -9.76 -5.23
C SER A 37 9.44 -9.14 -5.80
N ARG A 38 8.65 -9.98 -6.47
CA ARG A 38 7.29 -9.63 -6.92
C ARG A 38 6.36 -9.30 -5.74
N PHE A 39 6.63 -9.88 -4.58
CA PHE A 39 5.89 -9.65 -3.34
C PHE A 39 6.08 -8.22 -2.82
N VAL A 40 7.33 -7.78 -2.73
CA VAL A 40 7.66 -6.40 -2.34
C VAL A 40 7.06 -5.41 -3.33
N LEU A 41 7.20 -5.68 -4.63
CA LEU A 41 6.68 -4.81 -5.68
C LEU A 41 5.15 -4.69 -5.65
N PHE A 42 4.44 -5.80 -5.40
CA PHE A 42 2.99 -5.76 -5.20
C PHE A 42 2.59 -4.89 -4.01
N HIS A 43 3.26 -5.02 -2.87
CA HIS A 43 2.96 -4.20 -1.69
C HIS A 43 3.33 -2.73 -1.89
N ALA A 44 4.40 -2.44 -2.64
CA ALA A 44 4.77 -1.09 -3.04
C ALA A 44 3.68 -0.44 -3.90
N LEU A 45 3.23 -1.11 -4.96
CA LEU A 45 2.18 -0.61 -5.85
C LEU A 45 0.82 -0.50 -5.15
N GLN A 46 0.44 -1.51 -4.35
CA GLN A 46 -0.80 -1.47 -3.56
C GLN A 46 -0.81 -0.32 -2.55
N SER A 47 0.34 -0.04 -1.91
CA SER A 47 0.50 1.11 -1.01
C SER A 47 0.29 2.43 -1.75
N ILE A 48 0.95 2.62 -2.92
CA ILE A 48 0.76 3.82 -3.75
C ILE A 48 -0.71 4.01 -4.11
N PHE A 49 -1.36 2.97 -4.64
CA PHE A 49 -2.75 3.07 -5.05
C PHE A 49 -3.70 3.34 -3.88
N LEU A 50 -3.49 2.71 -2.73
CA LEU A 50 -4.28 2.96 -1.53
C LEU A 50 -4.19 4.44 -1.12
N PHE A 51 -2.98 4.99 -1.00
CA PHE A 51 -2.80 6.38 -0.56
C PHE A 51 -3.31 7.38 -1.60
N VAL A 52 -3.15 7.11 -2.89
CA VAL A 52 -3.75 7.92 -3.96
C VAL A 52 -5.28 7.90 -3.88
N ALA A 53 -5.88 6.72 -3.69
CA ALA A 53 -7.33 6.60 -3.54
C ALA A 53 -7.85 7.34 -2.30
N LEU A 54 -7.16 7.24 -1.17
CA LEU A 54 -7.48 8.00 0.05
C LEU A 54 -7.36 9.52 -0.19
N MET A 55 -6.31 9.98 -0.87
CA MET A 55 -6.12 11.40 -1.18
C MET A 55 -7.27 11.94 -2.05
N ILE A 56 -7.65 11.20 -3.10
CA ILE A 56 -8.78 11.55 -3.96
C ILE A 56 -10.08 11.58 -3.15
N GLY A 57 -10.31 10.58 -2.30
CA GLY A 57 -11.51 10.53 -1.44
C GLY A 57 -11.61 11.72 -0.49
N HIS A 58 -10.50 12.15 0.12
CA HIS A 58 -10.47 13.34 0.97
C HIS A 58 -10.72 14.63 0.17
N ALA A 59 -10.12 14.75 -1.02
CA ALA A 59 -10.35 15.89 -1.89
C ALA A 59 -11.82 16.00 -2.29
N LEU A 60 -12.46 14.89 -2.66
CA LEU A 60 -13.89 14.85 -2.99
C LEU A 60 -14.78 15.15 -1.78
N ALA A 61 -14.45 14.62 -0.60
CA ALA A 61 -15.20 14.94 0.63
C ALA A 61 -15.13 16.45 0.95
N GLY A 62 -13.99 17.10 0.72
CA GLY A 62 -13.81 18.54 0.92
C GLY A 62 -14.69 19.43 0.02
N LEU A 63 -15.24 18.89 -1.07
CA LEU A 63 -16.16 19.61 -1.96
C LEU A 63 -17.60 19.66 -1.42
N ILE A 64 -17.93 18.88 -0.39
CA ILE A 64 -19.29 18.79 0.15
C ILE A 64 -19.40 19.65 1.42
N PRO A 65 -20.11 20.80 1.39
CA PRO A 65 -20.33 21.61 2.58
C PRO A 65 -21.07 20.81 3.66
N LEU A 66 -20.77 21.09 4.93
CA LEU A 66 -21.37 20.49 6.14
C LEU A 66 -21.12 18.98 6.34
N LEU A 67 -21.34 18.14 5.32
CA LEU A 67 -21.15 16.68 5.41
C LEU A 67 -19.72 16.22 5.11
N GLY A 68 -18.94 17.01 4.36
CA GLY A 68 -17.56 16.71 3.99
C GLY A 68 -16.66 16.30 5.17
N PRO A 69 -16.64 17.06 6.29
CA PRO A 69 -15.84 16.70 7.46
C PRO A 69 -16.20 15.34 8.08
N LEU A 70 -17.49 14.98 8.08
CA LEU A 70 -17.94 13.67 8.57
C LEU A 70 -17.50 12.54 7.64
N LEU A 71 -17.62 12.73 6.32
CA LEU A 71 -17.16 11.74 5.34
C LEU A 71 -15.63 11.56 5.41
N ALA A 72 -14.89 12.65 5.54
CA ALA A 72 -13.43 12.63 5.68
C ALA A 72 -12.97 11.91 6.95
N SER A 73 -13.66 12.10 8.08
CA SER A 73 -13.31 11.41 9.34
C SER A 73 -13.59 9.91 9.26
N LEU A 74 -14.71 9.50 8.67
CA LEU A 74 -15.01 8.09 8.41
C LEU A 74 -13.98 7.46 7.46
N LEU A 75 -13.60 8.18 6.39
CA LEU A 75 -12.58 7.72 5.45
C LEU A 75 -11.21 7.57 6.12
N THR A 76 -10.85 8.48 7.02
CA THR A 76 -9.61 8.40 7.81
C THR A 76 -9.61 7.16 8.70
N LEU A 77 -10.70 6.92 9.45
CA LEU A 77 -10.81 5.75 10.34
C LEU A 77 -10.74 4.43 9.56
N ALA A 78 -11.49 4.32 8.46
CA ALA A 78 -11.45 3.15 7.58
C ALA A 78 -10.06 2.98 6.95
N GLY A 79 -9.42 4.06 6.52
CA GLY A 79 -8.08 4.07 5.95
C GLY A 79 -7.02 3.58 6.93
N ILE A 80 -7.06 4.05 8.18
CA ILE A 80 -6.14 3.60 9.25
C ILE A 80 -6.36 2.11 9.54
N ALA A 81 -7.61 1.67 9.69
CA ALA A 81 -7.91 0.26 9.95
C ALA A 81 -7.38 -0.64 8.83
N LEU A 82 -7.63 -0.26 7.57
CA LEU A 82 -7.14 -0.98 6.40
C LEU A 82 -5.60 -0.99 6.33
N TRP A 83 -4.97 0.15 6.58
CA TRP A 83 -3.52 0.29 6.59
C TRP A 83 -2.85 -0.63 7.62
N ILE A 84 -3.38 -0.71 8.84
CA ILE A 84 -2.89 -1.62 9.87
C ILE A 84 -3.04 -3.09 9.42
N VAL A 85 -4.20 -3.46 8.88
CA VAL A 85 -4.44 -4.82 8.39
C VAL A 85 -3.44 -5.20 7.30
N LEU A 86 -3.13 -4.28 6.39
CA LEU A 86 -2.16 -4.49 5.31
C LEU A 86 -0.73 -4.65 5.83
N ILE A 87 -0.31 -3.84 6.80
CA ILE A 87 1.01 -3.97 7.45
C ILE A 87 1.14 -5.34 8.11
N ILE A 88 0.14 -5.77 8.88
CA ILE A 88 0.16 -7.07 9.56
C ILE A 88 0.27 -8.21 8.54
N HIS A 89 -0.53 -8.17 7.47
CA HIS A 89 -0.51 -9.22 6.45
C HIS A 89 0.80 -9.23 5.64
N ALA A 90 1.35 -8.06 5.30
CA ALA A 90 2.65 -7.94 4.65
C ALA A 90 3.77 -8.54 5.53
N GLY A 91 3.76 -8.23 6.84
CA GLY A 91 4.70 -8.78 7.80
C GLY A 91 4.60 -10.30 7.95
N GLN A 92 3.40 -10.86 7.77
CA GLN A 92 3.14 -12.30 7.72
C GLN A 92 3.46 -12.95 6.37
N GLY A 93 3.92 -12.20 5.36
CA GLY A 93 4.20 -12.73 4.02
C GLY A 93 2.95 -13.03 3.19
N LYS A 94 1.80 -12.43 3.54
CA LYS A 94 0.51 -12.68 2.87
C LYS A 94 0.20 -11.61 1.82
N TRP A 95 -0.24 -12.08 0.66
CA TRP A 95 -0.72 -11.25 -0.45
C TRP A 95 -2.17 -10.81 -0.24
N LEU A 96 -2.45 -10.05 0.82
CA LEU A 96 -3.79 -9.50 1.01
C LEU A 96 -4.07 -8.46 -0.07
N LYS A 97 -4.95 -8.81 -1.00
CA LYS A 97 -5.37 -7.95 -2.10
C LYS A 97 -6.54 -7.08 -1.71
N LEU A 98 -6.42 -5.78 -1.96
CA LEU A 98 -7.57 -4.88 -1.89
C LEU A 98 -8.49 -5.08 -3.11
N PRO A 99 -9.82 -4.95 -2.96
CA PRO A 99 -10.73 -4.94 -4.10
C PRO A 99 -10.32 -3.89 -5.13
N TRP A 100 -10.32 -4.26 -6.41
CA TRP A 100 -9.91 -3.46 -7.59
C TRP A 100 -8.42 -3.05 -7.62
N VAL A 101 -7.89 -2.52 -6.52
CA VAL A 101 -6.52 -2.04 -6.39
C VAL A 101 -5.50 -3.18 -6.38
N GLY A 102 -5.81 -4.29 -5.72
CA GLY A 102 -4.90 -5.43 -5.58
C GLY A 102 -4.64 -6.14 -6.91
N ASP A 103 -5.64 -6.24 -7.79
CA ASP A 103 -5.43 -6.86 -9.10
C ASP A 103 -4.63 -5.95 -10.05
N LEU A 104 -4.82 -4.63 -9.97
CA LEU A 104 -3.97 -3.67 -10.69
C LEU A 104 -2.51 -3.74 -10.22
N ALA A 105 -2.30 -3.76 -8.91
CA ALA A 105 -0.96 -3.89 -8.31
C ALA A 105 -0.30 -5.21 -8.72
N LEU A 106 -1.04 -6.31 -8.70
CA LEU A 106 -0.52 -7.62 -9.11
C LEU A 106 -0.17 -7.65 -10.60
N HIS A 107 -1.00 -7.06 -11.45
CA HIS A 107 -0.75 -7.00 -12.89
C HIS A 107 0.54 -6.23 -13.19
N GLN A 108 0.69 -5.03 -12.63
CA GLN A 108 1.89 -4.21 -12.81
C GLN A 108 3.12 -4.84 -12.19
N ALA A 109 3.00 -5.47 -11.02
CA ALA A 109 4.11 -6.16 -10.37
C ALA A 109 4.69 -7.29 -11.23
N ARG A 110 3.92 -7.87 -12.15
CA ARG A 110 4.40 -8.89 -13.09
C ARG A 110 5.13 -8.31 -14.31
N GLN A 111 4.88 -7.05 -14.64
CA GLN A 111 5.42 -6.40 -15.84
C GLN A 111 6.73 -5.63 -15.59
N LEU A 112 6.89 -5.09 -14.40
CA LEU A 112 8.11 -4.43 -13.94
C LEU A 112 9.24 -5.42 -13.63
#